data_AF-A0A818J907-F1
#
_entry.id   AF-A0A818J907-F1
#
_cell.length_a   1.000
_cell.length_b   1.000
_cell.length_c   1.000
_cell.angle_alpha   90.00
_cell.angle_beta   90.00
_cell.angle_gamma   90.00
#
_symmetry.space_group_name_H-M   'P 1'
#
loop_
_entity.id
_entity.type
_entity.pdbx_description
1 polymer ?
#
loop_
_entity_poly.entity_id
_entity_poly.type
_entity_poly.pdbx_seq_one_letter_code
_entity_poly.pdbx_strand_id
1 'polypeptide(L)'
;MGPKTEHGALRLSRILLDALEKNESHPVIEDVRKRLSEAHRTNKENISVKSIYVGSFNVAYTVKDWTPDAVESLPELEKNLKDKFEQFVAAKIHPLLCRPAFDISFFDKQRNKTFSDSYETHQVGPPGKTQTYISPAGWTRYGLKVLDKYSNGNNWLHPFQDPGNWYRAFHGTGRASADDFNKSKQSFDQQYASVDALGSIYKTGFRSARVAAFGAGVYCSPDPKFPEKGYVGVVQCDTQQGKKNFKCMLQVAVNPDGVRIATDKEIWVVPNPEDIRPYGILIKEA
;
A
#
# COMPACT_ATOMS: atom_id res chain seq x y z
N MET A 1 0.20 46.60 -8.30
CA MET A 1 -0.21 45.62 -9.33
C MET A 1 -1.64 45.25 -9.05
N GLY A 2 -2.56 45.61 -9.95
CA GLY A 2 -3.96 45.87 -9.61
C GLY A 2 -4.95 44.72 -9.86
N PRO A 3 -6.20 44.88 -9.37
CA PRO A 3 -7.29 43.89 -9.38
C PRO A 3 -7.82 43.45 -10.78
N LYS A 4 -7.21 43.91 -11.88
CA LYS A 4 -7.63 43.57 -13.26
C LYS A 4 -7.22 42.16 -13.70
N THR A 5 -6.13 41.61 -13.16
CA THR A 5 -5.61 40.28 -13.53
C THR A 5 -6.42 39.15 -12.90
N GLU A 6 -6.88 39.33 -11.66
CA GLU A 6 -7.65 38.33 -10.92
C GLU A 6 -9.06 38.13 -11.48
N HIS A 7 -9.73 39.23 -11.85
CA HIS A 7 -11.06 39.17 -12.47
C HIS A 7 -11.03 38.53 -13.87
N GLY A 8 -9.92 38.71 -14.61
CA GLY A 8 -9.70 38.04 -15.90
C GLY A 8 -9.49 36.53 -15.74
N ALA A 9 -8.68 36.12 -14.75
CA ALA A 9 -8.42 34.72 -14.44
C ALA A 9 -9.70 33.98 -13.99
N LEU A 10 -10.50 34.61 -13.12
CA LEU A 10 -11.80 34.08 -12.67
C LEU A 10 -12.80 33.92 -13.81
N ARG A 11 -12.82 34.86 -14.76
CA ARG A 11 -13.68 34.75 -15.93
C ARG A 11 -13.22 33.62 -16.84
N LEU A 12 -11.92 33.52 -17.11
CA LEU A 12 -11.37 32.45 -17.94
C LEU A 12 -11.61 31.08 -17.31
N SER A 13 -11.35 30.89 -16.01
CA SER A 13 -11.56 29.59 -15.36
C SER A 13 -13.02 29.14 -15.44
N ARG A 14 -14.00 30.05 -15.31
CA ARG A 14 -15.42 29.73 -15.47
C ARG A 14 -15.72 29.27 -16.89
N ILE A 15 -15.23 29.99 -17.91
CA ILE A 15 -15.41 29.60 -19.32
C ILE A 15 -14.83 28.20 -19.58
N LEU A 16 -13.64 27.92 -19.03
CA LEU A 16 -12.99 26.62 -19.20
C LEU A 16 -13.73 25.51 -18.45
N LEU A 17 -14.23 25.78 -17.24
CA LEU A 17 -15.01 24.82 -16.46
C LEU A 17 -16.34 24.49 -17.16
N ASP A 18 -17.06 25.52 -17.65
CA ASP A 18 -18.29 25.34 -18.42
C ASP A 18 -18.04 24.50 -19.69
N ALA A 19 -16.94 24.75 -20.40
CA ALA A 19 -16.56 23.97 -21.57
C ALA A 19 -16.26 22.50 -21.20
N LEU A 20 -15.61 22.24 -20.07
CA LEU A 20 -15.38 20.87 -19.58
C LEU A 20 -16.68 20.16 -19.23
N GLU A 21 -17.59 20.82 -18.51
CA GLU A 21 -18.88 20.27 -18.10
C GLU A 21 -19.79 19.93 -19.28
N LYS A 22 -19.75 20.76 -20.32
CA LYS A 22 -20.49 20.54 -21.58
C LYS A 22 -19.76 19.63 -22.58
N ASN A 23 -18.55 19.17 -22.24
CA ASN A 23 -17.66 18.41 -23.11
C ASN A 23 -17.40 19.11 -24.47
N GLU A 24 -17.28 20.44 -24.43
CA GLU A 24 -16.98 21.30 -25.58
C GLU A 24 -15.46 21.45 -25.76
N SER A 25 -15.03 21.60 -27.01
CA SER A 25 -13.63 21.89 -27.31
C SER A 25 -13.29 23.34 -26.96
N HIS A 26 -12.14 23.56 -26.32
CA HIS A 26 -11.61 24.89 -26.06
C HIS A 26 -10.09 24.91 -26.32
N PRO A 27 -9.54 25.88 -27.05
CA PRO A 27 -8.12 25.92 -27.41
C PRO A 27 -7.17 25.80 -26.22
N VAL A 28 -7.48 26.46 -25.11
CA VAL A 28 -6.67 26.38 -23.87
C VAL A 28 -6.72 24.98 -23.25
N ILE A 29 -7.87 24.30 -23.27
CA ILE A 29 -7.98 22.93 -22.74
C ILE A 29 -7.16 21.98 -23.61
N GLU A 30 -7.20 22.14 -24.93
CA GLU A 30 -6.44 21.34 -25.87
C GLU A 30 -4.92 21.56 -25.75
N ASP A 31 -4.47 22.80 -25.53
CA ASP A 31 -3.07 23.11 -25.24
C ASP A 31 -2.61 22.48 -23.92
N VAL A 32 -3.43 22.59 -22.86
CA VAL A 32 -3.15 21.95 -21.57
C VAL A 32 -3.05 20.42 -21.74
N ARG A 33 -3.99 19.79 -22.44
CA ARG A 33 -3.95 18.34 -22.71
C ARG A 33 -2.70 17.92 -23.44
N LYS A 34 -2.30 18.66 -24.48
CA LYS A 34 -1.09 18.39 -25.26
C LYS A 34 0.18 18.49 -24.40
N ARG A 35 0.33 19.56 -23.62
CA ARG A 35 1.49 19.75 -22.74
C ARG A 35 1.57 18.68 -21.66
N LEU A 36 0.43 18.33 -21.05
CA LEU A 36 0.35 17.23 -20.09
C LEU A 36 0.70 15.90 -20.74
N SER A 37 0.21 15.61 -21.95
CA SER A 37 0.52 14.34 -22.62
C SER A 37 2.00 14.21 -22.96
N GLU A 38 2.64 15.31 -23.38
CA GLU A 38 4.10 15.36 -23.58
C GLU A 38 4.87 15.15 -22.26
N ALA A 39 4.44 15.79 -21.16
CA ALA A 39 5.09 15.64 -19.86
C ALA A 39 4.98 14.21 -19.29
N HIS A 40 3.84 13.56 -19.53
CA HIS A 40 3.55 12.17 -19.14
C HIS A 40 4.01 11.14 -20.18
N ARG A 41 4.57 11.57 -21.32
CA ARG A 41 4.99 10.71 -22.44
C ARG A 41 3.89 9.74 -22.89
N THR A 42 2.68 10.25 -23.01
CA THR A 42 1.49 9.47 -23.38
C THR A 42 0.70 10.16 -24.49
N ASN A 43 -0.33 9.49 -25.01
CA ASN A 43 -1.23 10.06 -26.00
C ASN A 43 -2.16 11.12 -25.37
N LYS A 44 -2.54 12.12 -26.15
CA LYS A 44 -3.38 13.23 -25.67
C LYS A 44 -4.75 12.74 -25.17
N GLU A 45 -5.27 11.70 -25.80
CA GLU A 45 -6.54 11.04 -25.52
C GLU A 45 -6.55 10.36 -24.13
N ASN A 46 -5.36 10.07 -23.59
CA ASN A 46 -5.21 9.51 -22.25
C ASN A 46 -5.30 10.59 -21.17
N ILE A 47 -5.19 11.88 -21.52
CA ILE A 47 -5.33 12.99 -20.56
C ILE A 47 -6.79 13.42 -20.46
N SER A 48 -7.39 13.21 -19.28
CA SER A 48 -8.73 13.72 -18.97
C SER A 48 -8.63 14.82 -17.91
N VAL A 49 -8.71 16.07 -18.36
CA VAL A 49 -8.84 17.25 -17.49
C VAL A 49 -10.20 17.20 -16.79
N LYS A 50 -10.20 17.28 -15.46
CA LYS A 50 -11.38 17.17 -14.60
C LYS A 50 -11.88 18.53 -14.13
N SER A 51 -10.97 19.46 -13.85
CA SER A 51 -11.34 20.78 -13.35
C SER A 51 -10.21 21.79 -13.57
N ILE A 52 -10.59 23.06 -13.70
CA ILE A 52 -9.70 24.22 -13.73
C ILE A 52 -10.25 25.28 -12.76
N TYR A 53 -9.43 25.77 -11.84
CA TYR A 53 -9.87 26.71 -10.80
C TYR A 53 -8.79 27.73 -10.40
N VAL A 54 -9.21 28.79 -9.71
CA VAL A 54 -8.40 30.01 -9.45
C VAL A 54 -7.90 30.09 -8.01
N GLY A 55 -6.74 30.75 -7.86
CA GLY A 55 -5.93 30.98 -6.66
C GLY A 55 -4.47 31.06 -7.11
N SER A 56 -4.08 30.02 -7.86
CA SER A 56 -3.10 30.00 -8.94
C SER A 56 -3.82 29.32 -10.13
N PHE A 57 -3.33 29.34 -11.37
CA PHE A 57 -4.01 28.57 -12.45
C PHE A 57 -3.82 27.07 -12.16
N ASN A 58 -4.84 26.41 -11.62
CA ASN A 58 -4.77 25.02 -11.20
C ASN A 58 -5.51 24.12 -12.18
N VAL A 59 -4.93 22.96 -12.49
CA VAL A 59 -5.53 21.94 -13.35
C VAL A 59 -5.55 20.60 -12.61
N ALA A 60 -6.75 20.07 -12.37
CA ALA A 60 -6.92 18.70 -11.88
C ALA A 60 -7.19 17.78 -13.07
N TYR A 61 -6.46 16.67 -13.18
CA TYR A 61 -6.55 15.77 -14.33
C TYR A 61 -6.27 14.32 -13.95
N THR A 62 -6.73 13.39 -14.78
CA THR A 62 -6.39 11.96 -14.71
C THR A 62 -5.66 11.55 -15.98
N VAL A 63 -4.75 10.61 -15.86
CA VAL A 63 -4.07 9.98 -17.00
C VAL A 63 -4.54 8.53 -17.08
N LYS A 64 -5.06 8.12 -18.25
CA LYS A 64 -5.52 6.75 -18.52
C LYS A 64 -4.38 5.88 -19.05
N ASP A 65 -4.61 4.57 -19.06
CA ASP A 65 -3.74 3.56 -19.67
C ASP A 65 -2.27 3.67 -19.24
N TRP A 66 -2.09 3.75 -17.93
CA TRP A 66 -0.76 3.74 -17.33
C TRP A 66 -0.06 2.42 -17.61
N THR A 67 1.01 2.49 -18.41
CA THR A 67 1.98 1.42 -18.52
C THR A 67 2.87 1.41 -17.27
N PRO A 68 3.49 0.27 -16.92
CA PRO A 68 4.50 0.22 -15.87
C PRO A 68 5.59 1.30 -16.03
N ASP A 69 6.03 1.54 -17.26
CA ASP A 69 7.02 2.57 -17.62
C ASP A 69 6.56 3.99 -17.26
N ALA A 70 5.26 4.28 -17.35
CA ALA A 70 4.71 5.58 -16.97
C ALA A 70 4.86 5.84 -15.47
N VAL A 71 4.66 4.82 -14.63
CA VAL A 71 4.88 4.89 -13.18
C VAL A 71 6.35 5.13 -12.86
N GLU A 72 7.26 4.42 -13.54
CA GLU A 72 8.70 4.59 -13.36
C GLU A 72 9.20 5.98 -13.74
N SER A 73 8.48 6.69 -14.62
CA SER A 73 8.80 8.06 -15.04
C SER A 73 8.30 9.16 -14.10
N LEU A 74 7.45 8.83 -13.11
CA LEU A 74 6.89 9.82 -12.18
C LEU A 74 7.92 10.65 -11.41
N PRO A 75 9.10 10.13 -11.01
CA PRO A 75 10.13 10.95 -10.38
C PRO A 75 10.61 12.12 -11.26
N GLU A 76 10.55 11.99 -12.58
CA GLU A 76 10.92 13.06 -13.54
C GLU A 76 9.73 13.96 -13.92
N LEU A 77 8.52 13.66 -13.43
CA LEU A 77 7.30 14.35 -13.90
C LEU A 77 7.32 15.84 -13.59
N GLU A 78 7.76 16.26 -12.39
CA GLU A 78 7.81 17.69 -12.04
C GLU A 78 8.76 18.47 -12.95
N LYS A 79 9.91 17.86 -13.28
CA LYS A 79 10.87 18.44 -14.23
C LYS A 79 10.23 18.57 -15.61
N ASN A 80 9.61 17.50 -16.12
CA ASN A 80 8.93 17.52 -17.41
C ASN A 80 7.79 18.56 -17.43
N LEU A 81 7.02 18.70 -16.35
CA LEU A 81 5.96 19.70 -16.25
C LEU A 81 6.53 21.12 -16.25
N LYS A 82 7.65 21.35 -15.57
CA LYS A 82 8.35 22.64 -15.60
C LYS A 82 8.83 23.02 -17.00
N ASP A 83 9.30 22.04 -17.78
CA ASP A 83 9.72 22.27 -19.17
C ASP A 83 8.54 22.59 -20.11
N LYS A 84 7.32 22.10 -19.79
CA LYS A 84 6.11 22.32 -20.61
C LYS A 84 5.27 23.51 -20.17
N PHE A 85 5.40 23.93 -18.91
CA PHE A 85 4.64 25.02 -18.31
C PHE A 85 5.60 26.01 -17.65
N GLU A 86 5.89 27.13 -18.32
CA GLU A 86 6.81 28.16 -17.82
C GLU A 86 6.43 28.69 -16.43
N GLN A 87 5.13 28.74 -16.12
CA GLN A 87 4.57 29.18 -14.84
C GLN A 87 4.31 28.02 -13.86
N PHE A 88 4.90 26.85 -14.10
CA PHE A 88 4.76 25.69 -13.22
C PHE A 88 5.23 26.02 -11.80
N VAL A 89 4.39 25.71 -10.83
CA VAL A 89 4.70 25.89 -9.40
C VAL A 89 5.00 24.55 -8.73
N ALA A 90 4.09 23.58 -8.84
CA ALA A 90 4.24 22.25 -8.25
C ALA A 90 3.24 21.26 -8.87
N ALA A 91 3.54 19.96 -8.78
CA ALA A 91 2.59 18.89 -9.11
C ALA A 91 2.20 18.16 -7.82
N LYS A 92 0.91 18.21 -7.46
CA LYS A 92 0.40 17.46 -6.31
C LYS A 92 -0.05 16.07 -6.75
N ILE A 93 0.88 15.13 -6.71
CA ILE A 93 0.60 13.71 -6.97
C ILE A 93 0.17 13.07 -5.66
N HIS A 94 -0.91 12.29 -5.67
CA HIS A 94 -1.30 11.54 -4.49
C HIS A 94 -0.18 10.53 -4.14
N PRO A 95 0.35 10.51 -2.89
CA PRO A 95 1.45 9.62 -2.53
C PRO A 95 1.23 8.14 -2.83
N LEU A 96 -0.02 7.67 -2.91
CA LEU A 96 -0.36 6.28 -3.23
C LEU A 96 0.04 5.87 -4.64
N LEU A 97 0.24 6.81 -5.56
CA LEU A 97 0.68 6.51 -6.93
C LEU A 97 2.17 6.12 -7.01
N CYS A 98 2.98 6.56 -6.05
CA CYS A 98 4.43 6.35 -6.06
C CYS A 98 4.88 5.30 -5.03
N ARG A 99 3.94 4.59 -4.43
CA ARG A 99 4.18 3.72 -3.27
C ARG A 99 3.57 2.34 -3.51
N PRO A 100 4.09 1.26 -2.89
CA PRO A 100 3.52 -0.07 -2.89
C PRO A 100 2.34 -0.01 -1.92
N ALA A 101 1.36 0.80 -2.29
CA ALA A 101 0.04 0.72 -1.75
C ALA A 101 -0.55 -0.62 -2.23
N PHE A 102 -1.41 -1.17 -1.38
CA PHE A 102 -2.26 -2.24 -1.84
C PHE A 102 -3.26 -1.66 -2.83
N ASP A 103 -3.22 -2.16 -4.06
CA ASP A 103 -4.32 -1.96 -4.99
C ASP A 103 -5.57 -2.64 -4.40
N ILE A 104 -6.74 -2.03 -4.56
CA ILE A 104 -8.00 -2.62 -4.09
C ILE A 104 -8.22 -4.03 -4.66
N SER A 105 -7.67 -4.32 -5.84
CA SER A 105 -7.71 -5.62 -6.49
C SER A 105 -6.92 -6.69 -5.75
N PHE A 106 -5.99 -6.33 -4.87
CA PHE A 106 -5.23 -7.26 -4.04
C PHE A 106 -6.04 -7.81 -2.86
N PHE A 107 -7.21 -7.25 -2.59
CA PHE A 107 -8.05 -7.68 -1.46
C PHE A 107 -9.15 -8.64 -1.90
N ASP A 108 -9.41 -9.63 -1.04
CA ASP A 108 -10.57 -10.49 -1.10
C ASP A 108 -11.53 -10.12 0.03
N LYS A 109 -12.60 -9.40 -0.32
CA LYS A 109 -13.61 -8.94 0.64
C LYS A 109 -14.25 -10.10 1.41
N GLN A 110 -14.34 -11.31 0.82
CA GLN A 110 -14.91 -12.48 1.50
C GLN A 110 -14.05 -12.96 2.67
N ARG A 111 -12.79 -12.52 2.72
CA ARG A 111 -11.84 -12.86 3.79
C ARG A 111 -11.68 -11.74 4.81
N ASN A 112 -12.40 -10.63 4.67
CA ASN A 112 -12.41 -9.59 5.70
C ASN A 112 -13.02 -10.13 7.00
N LYS A 113 -12.49 -9.71 8.14
CA LYS A 113 -13.00 -10.11 9.46
C LYS A 113 -12.68 -9.04 10.50
N THR A 114 -13.70 -8.55 11.19
CA THR A 114 -13.51 -7.79 12.44
C THR A 114 -13.49 -8.77 13.60
N PHE A 115 -12.45 -8.70 14.41
CA PHE A 115 -12.31 -9.55 15.60
C PHE A 115 -12.94 -8.85 16.81
N SER A 116 -13.45 -9.62 17.77
CA SER A 116 -13.95 -9.09 19.03
C SER A 116 -12.82 -8.47 19.86
N ASP A 117 -13.15 -7.73 20.92
CA ASP A 117 -12.15 -7.16 21.84
C ASP A 117 -11.58 -8.19 22.83
N SER A 118 -11.98 -9.46 22.73
CA SER A 118 -11.50 -10.54 23.59
C SER A 118 -10.50 -11.42 22.86
N TYR A 119 -9.38 -11.72 23.51
CA TYR A 119 -8.38 -12.66 23.00
C TYR A 119 -8.89 -14.09 23.14
N GLU A 120 -8.81 -14.84 22.05
CA GLU A 120 -9.14 -16.26 22.00
C GLU A 120 -7.89 -17.05 21.64
N THR A 121 -7.74 -18.23 22.22
CA THR A 121 -6.63 -19.14 21.93
C THR A 121 -7.11 -20.28 21.06
N HIS A 122 -6.39 -20.56 19.98
CA HIS A 122 -6.71 -21.61 19.03
C HIS A 122 -5.50 -22.52 18.81
N GLN A 123 -5.75 -23.76 18.40
CA GLN A 123 -4.73 -24.64 17.84
C GLN A 123 -4.82 -24.56 16.31
N VAL A 124 -3.69 -24.25 15.66
CA VAL A 124 -3.59 -24.09 14.20
C VAL A 124 -2.46 -24.95 13.64
N GLY A 125 -2.54 -25.26 12.35
CA GLY A 125 -1.59 -26.14 11.67
C GLY A 125 -2.21 -27.48 11.31
N PRO A 126 -1.41 -28.42 10.78
CA PRO A 126 -1.92 -29.69 10.31
C PRO A 126 -2.16 -30.66 11.49
N PRO A 127 -3.02 -31.67 11.31
CA PRO A 127 -3.28 -32.67 12.35
C PRO A 127 -1.98 -33.30 12.87
N GLY A 128 -1.84 -33.37 14.20
CA GLY A 128 -0.67 -33.96 14.86
C GLY A 128 0.58 -33.05 14.93
N LYS A 129 0.58 -31.88 14.29
CA LYS A 129 1.66 -30.88 14.42
C LYS A 129 1.07 -29.50 14.65
N THR A 130 0.29 -29.26 15.70
CA THR A 130 -0.36 -27.94 15.91
C THR A 130 0.50 -26.98 16.72
N GLN A 131 0.22 -25.69 16.57
CA GLN A 131 0.75 -24.62 17.41
C GLN A 131 -0.36 -23.75 17.97
N THR A 132 -0.10 -23.20 19.15
CA THR A 132 -0.96 -22.18 19.75
C THR A 132 -0.95 -20.90 18.91
N TYR A 133 -2.13 -20.33 18.71
CA TYR A 133 -2.36 -19.05 18.03
C TYR A 133 -3.37 -18.22 18.80
N ILE A 134 -3.08 -16.93 18.99
CA ILE A 134 -3.96 -16.02 19.73
C ILE A 134 -4.66 -15.10 18.71
N SER A 135 -5.98 -14.96 18.83
CA SER A 135 -6.75 -14.08 17.95
C SER A 135 -6.34 -12.61 18.11
N PRO A 136 -6.34 -11.80 17.03
CA PRO A 136 -5.97 -10.39 17.09
C PRO A 136 -7.15 -9.55 17.59
N ALA A 137 -7.40 -9.59 18.89
CA ALA A 137 -8.52 -8.89 19.51
C ALA A 137 -8.50 -7.37 19.25
N GLY A 138 -9.65 -6.82 18.86
CA GLY A 138 -9.83 -5.40 18.52
C GLY A 138 -9.22 -4.98 17.18
N TRP A 139 -8.71 -5.92 16.37
CA TRP A 139 -8.22 -5.65 15.02
C TRP A 139 -9.28 -5.95 13.97
N THR A 140 -9.18 -5.28 12.82
CA THR A 140 -9.92 -5.65 11.60
C THR A 140 -8.95 -6.18 10.56
N ARG A 141 -9.20 -7.40 10.08
CA ARG A 141 -8.50 -7.98 8.94
C ARG A 141 -9.15 -7.57 7.63
N TYR A 142 -8.31 -7.10 6.72
CA TYR A 142 -8.56 -7.03 5.30
C TYR A 142 -7.84 -8.21 4.64
N GLY A 143 -8.61 -9.13 4.04
CA GLY A 143 -8.06 -10.36 3.49
C GLY A 143 -7.38 -10.11 2.15
N LEU A 144 -6.22 -10.74 1.94
CA LEU A 144 -5.47 -10.63 0.69
C LEU A 144 -5.90 -11.73 -0.29
N LYS A 145 -5.90 -11.43 -1.59
CA LYS A 145 -6.05 -12.43 -2.65
C LYS A 145 -4.77 -13.25 -2.74
N VAL A 146 -4.85 -14.48 -2.24
CA VAL A 146 -3.70 -15.40 -2.12
C VAL A 146 -4.01 -16.81 -2.58
N LEU A 147 -5.28 -17.09 -2.90
CA LEU A 147 -5.65 -18.33 -3.57
C LEU A 147 -5.09 -18.29 -5.00
N ASP A 148 -4.51 -19.41 -5.42
CA ASP A 148 -3.86 -19.61 -6.73
C ASP A 148 -2.66 -18.68 -7.00
N LYS A 149 -2.20 -17.95 -5.98
CA LYS A 149 -1.01 -17.09 -6.05
C LYS A 149 0.29 -17.91 -5.98
N TYR A 150 0.27 -19.06 -5.33
CA TYR A 150 1.47 -19.88 -5.07
C TYR A 150 1.39 -21.21 -5.83
N SER A 151 2.51 -21.64 -6.40
CA SER A 151 2.60 -22.83 -7.27
C SER A 151 2.27 -24.15 -6.57
N ASN A 152 2.42 -24.23 -5.24
CA ASN A 152 2.10 -25.40 -4.44
C ASN A 152 0.63 -25.47 -3.99
N GLY A 153 -0.25 -24.69 -4.63
CA GLY A 153 -1.69 -24.71 -4.38
C GLY A 153 -2.12 -23.98 -3.11
N ASN A 154 -3.32 -24.31 -2.63
CA ASN A 154 -4.04 -23.54 -1.61
C ASN A 154 -4.06 -24.20 -0.22
N ASN A 155 -3.65 -25.47 -0.13
CA ASN A 155 -3.77 -26.29 1.08
C ASN A 155 -3.03 -25.72 2.31
N TRP A 156 -2.04 -24.85 2.11
CA TRP A 156 -1.40 -24.10 3.21
C TRP A 156 -2.37 -23.20 3.97
N LEU A 157 -3.43 -22.73 3.31
CA LEU A 157 -4.44 -21.83 3.86
C LEU A 157 -5.85 -22.45 3.94
N HIS A 158 -6.26 -23.14 2.87
CA HIS A 158 -7.65 -23.52 2.63
C HIS A 158 -7.75 -24.89 1.92
N PRO A 159 -8.68 -25.79 2.30
CA PRO A 159 -9.65 -25.65 3.41
C PRO A 159 -8.96 -25.59 4.78
N PHE A 160 -9.66 -25.06 5.79
CA PHE A 160 -9.12 -25.04 7.15
C PHE A 160 -9.09 -26.46 7.72
N GLN A 161 -8.07 -26.78 8.52
CA GLN A 161 -7.78 -28.12 9.05
C GLN A 161 -7.34 -29.16 7.99
N ASP A 162 -6.98 -28.71 6.78
CA ASP A 162 -6.33 -29.59 5.80
C ASP A 162 -4.96 -30.08 6.33
N PRO A 163 -4.52 -31.31 6.03
CA PRO A 163 -3.19 -31.78 6.38
C PRO A 163 -2.03 -30.95 5.82
N GLY A 164 -2.26 -30.14 4.79
CA GLY A 164 -1.31 -29.16 4.27
C GLY A 164 -1.34 -27.79 4.96
N ASN A 165 -2.26 -27.55 5.92
CA ASN A 165 -2.40 -26.23 6.54
C ASN A 165 -1.13 -25.81 7.27
N TRP A 166 -0.70 -24.59 6.99
CA TRP A 166 0.40 -23.95 7.67
C TRP A 166 -0.02 -23.37 9.03
N TYR A 167 0.94 -23.02 9.88
CA TYR A 167 0.67 -22.26 11.09
C TYR A 167 0.13 -20.86 10.78
N ARG A 168 -0.36 -20.17 11.82
CA ARG A 168 -0.83 -18.78 11.74
C ARG A 168 -0.04 -17.93 12.72
N ALA A 169 0.37 -16.75 12.28
CA ALA A 169 1.18 -15.82 13.05
C ALA A 169 0.96 -14.38 12.56
N PHE A 170 1.72 -13.46 13.14
CA PHE A 170 1.70 -12.04 12.87
C PHE A 170 3.10 -11.51 12.62
N HIS A 171 3.24 -10.62 11.64
CA HIS A 171 4.50 -9.98 11.29
C HIS A 171 4.31 -8.46 11.26
N GLY A 172 5.07 -7.76 12.11
CA GLY A 172 5.09 -6.30 12.15
C GLY A 172 6.19 -5.71 11.28
N THR A 173 5.91 -4.56 10.67
CA THR A 173 6.81 -3.85 9.74
C THR A 173 7.24 -2.47 10.27
N GLY A 174 7.05 -2.19 11.56
CA GLY A 174 7.34 -0.89 12.19
C GLY A 174 8.80 -0.46 12.12
N ARG A 175 9.73 -1.37 11.81
CA ARG A 175 11.16 -1.10 11.62
C ARG A 175 11.57 -1.03 10.15
N ALA A 176 10.65 -0.88 9.21
CA ALA A 176 11.00 -0.75 7.79
C ALA A 176 11.94 0.46 7.55
N SER A 177 12.91 0.28 6.65
CA SER A 177 13.87 1.30 6.19
C SER A 177 14.03 1.22 4.67
N ALA A 178 14.79 2.14 4.08
CA ALA A 178 15.06 2.18 2.64
C ALA A 178 15.49 0.82 2.05
N ASP A 179 16.31 0.05 2.79
CA ASP A 179 16.78 -1.27 2.35
C ASP A 179 15.67 -2.29 2.09
N ASP A 180 14.50 -2.13 2.73
CA ASP A 180 13.33 -2.99 2.51
C ASP A 180 12.75 -2.81 1.11
N PHE A 181 13.07 -1.71 0.43
CA PHE A 181 12.49 -1.31 -0.86
C PHE A 181 13.48 -1.36 -2.04
N ASN A 182 14.71 -1.83 -1.82
CA ASN A 182 15.73 -1.89 -2.88
C ASN A 182 15.28 -2.75 -4.07
N LYS A 183 14.55 -3.85 -3.82
CA LYS A 183 13.99 -4.71 -4.89
C LYS A 183 12.85 -4.04 -5.66
N SER A 184 12.07 -3.17 -5.01
CA SER A 184 10.95 -2.46 -5.63
C SER A 184 11.37 -1.15 -6.30
N LYS A 185 12.65 -0.74 -6.21
CA LYS A 185 13.21 0.51 -6.78
C LYS A 185 12.36 1.75 -6.45
N GLN A 186 11.75 1.75 -5.28
CA GLN A 186 10.75 2.73 -4.90
C GLN A 186 11.37 3.88 -4.11
N SER A 187 10.80 5.08 -4.23
CA SER A 187 11.06 6.19 -3.31
C SER A 187 10.67 5.82 -1.87
N PHE A 188 11.60 6.07 -0.94
CA PHE A 188 11.42 5.80 0.49
C PHE A 188 10.85 7.03 1.22
N ASP A 189 9.80 6.82 2.01
CA ASP A 189 9.27 7.80 2.96
C ASP A 189 9.18 7.15 4.35
N GLN A 190 9.98 7.64 5.29
CA GLN A 190 10.05 7.09 6.65
C GLN A 190 8.71 7.16 7.38
N GLN A 191 7.87 8.17 7.10
CA GLN A 191 6.55 8.32 7.73
C GLN A 191 5.64 7.14 7.43
N TYR A 192 5.84 6.49 6.28
CA TYR A 192 4.95 5.45 5.82
C TYR A 192 5.64 4.13 5.46
N ALA A 193 6.95 4.03 5.71
CA ALA A 193 7.73 2.84 5.45
C ALA A 193 7.08 1.57 6.02
N SER A 194 6.48 1.65 7.21
CA SER A 194 5.84 0.49 7.82
C SER A 194 4.68 -0.05 6.99
N VAL A 195 3.82 0.82 6.43
CA VAL A 195 2.68 0.36 5.61
C VAL A 195 3.11 0.00 4.18
N ASP A 196 4.12 0.67 3.64
CA ASP A 196 4.68 0.34 2.33
C ASP A 196 5.34 -1.04 2.34
N ALA A 197 6.03 -1.39 3.43
CA ALA A 197 6.63 -2.71 3.58
C ALA A 197 5.59 -3.84 3.52
N LEU A 198 4.36 -3.62 4.04
CA LEU A 198 3.27 -4.59 3.93
C LEU A 198 2.95 -4.88 2.45
N GLY A 199 2.80 -3.83 1.64
CA GLY A 199 2.50 -3.95 0.22
C GLY A 199 3.66 -4.53 -0.58
N SER A 200 4.89 -4.14 -0.24
CA SER A 200 6.11 -4.71 -0.83
C SER A 200 6.19 -6.21 -0.56
N ILE A 201 5.99 -6.66 0.68
CA ILE A 201 6.02 -8.09 1.03
C ILE A 201 4.98 -8.89 0.24
N TYR A 202 3.77 -8.35 0.06
CA TYR A 202 2.75 -9.02 -0.75
C TYR A 202 3.15 -9.14 -2.23
N LYS A 203 3.83 -8.13 -2.79
CA LYS A 203 4.25 -8.10 -4.20
C LYS A 203 5.48 -8.96 -4.46
N THR A 204 6.50 -8.86 -3.60
CA THR A 204 7.85 -9.39 -3.87
C THR A 204 8.29 -10.50 -2.92
N GLY A 205 7.43 -10.91 -1.97
CA GLY A 205 7.76 -11.86 -0.94
C GLY A 205 8.52 -11.23 0.24
N PHE A 206 8.75 -12.04 1.28
CA PHE A 206 9.52 -11.63 2.45
C PHE A 206 11.02 -11.56 2.15
N ARG A 207 11.74 -10.87 3.03
CA ARG A 207 13.20 -10.91 3.11
C ARG A 207 13.63 -11.25 4.52
N SER A 208 14.84 -11.80 4.67
CA SER A 208 15.42 -12.03 5.97
C SER A 208 15.62 -10.71 6.73
N ALA A 209 15.41 -10.74 8.04
CA ALA A 209 15.62 -9.58 8.90
C ALA A 209 17.08 -9.12 8.86
N ARG A 210 17.29 -7.80 8.89
CA ARG A 210 18.63 -7.19 8.96
C ARG A 210 19.37 -7.55 10.25
N VAL A 211 18.62 -7.73 11.35
CA VAL A 211 19.14 -8.09 12.66
C VAL A 211 18.70 -9.50 12.99
N ALA A 212 19.67 -10.37 13.31
CA ALA A 212 19.49 -11.80 13.48
C ALA A 212 19.66 -12.25 14.94
N ALA A 213 19.01 -11.56 15.89
CA ALA A 213 19.18 -11.80 17.33
C ALA A 213 18.85 -13.24 17.76
N PHE A 214 17.95 -13.92 17.05
CA PHE A 214 17.56 -15.32 17.27
C PHE A 214 17.85 -16.22 16.06
N GLY A 215 18.75 -15.77 15.17
CA GLY A 215 19.09 -16.43 13.91
C GLY A 215 18.63 -15.63 12.67
N ALA A 216 19.24 -15.95 11.53
CA ALA A 216 18.86 -15.33 10.26
C ALA A 216 17.49 -15.86 9.80
N GLY A 217 16.60 -14.95 9.39
CA GLY A 217 15.27 -15.32 8.89
C GLY A 217 14.24 -14.21 9.04
N VAL A 218 12.99 -14.55 8.73
CA VAL A 218 11.81 -13.70 8.94
C VAL A 218 11.26 -13.96 10.33
N TYR A 219 10.96 -12.89 11.06
CA TYR A 219 10.47 -12.96 12.43
C TYR A 219 8.97 -12.78 12.47
N CYS A 220 8.26 -13.64 13.18
CA CYS A 220 6.83 -13.50 13.43
C CYS A 220 6.47 -14.04 14.81
N SER A 221 5.23 -13.81 15.24
CA SER A 221 4.72 -14.32 16.53
C SER A 221 3.32 -14.90 16.38
N PRO A 222 2.97 -15.98 17.10
CA PRO A 222 1.59 -16.44 17.20
C PRO A 222 0.72 -15.59 18.13
N ASP A 223 1.32 -14.70 18.94
CA ASP A 223 0.64 -13.74 19.80
C ASP A 223 0.68 -12.35 19.13
N PRO A 224 -0.48 -11.74 18.77
CA PRO A 224 -0.50 -10.43 18.13
C PRO A 224 -0.03 -9.31 19.06
N LYS A 225 -0.05 -9.51 20.38
CA LYS A 225 0.45 -8.53 21.36
C LYS A 225 1.96 -8.33 21.24
N PHE A 226 2.71 -9.37 20.87
CA PHE A 226 4.16 -9.30 20.74
C PHE A 226 4.58 -8.27 19.67
N PRO A 227 4.14 -8.37 18.40
CA PRO A 227 4.45 -7.35 17.41
C PRO A 227 3.80 -6.00 17.74
N GLU A 228 2.58 -5.97 18.31
CA GLU A 228 1.91 -4.70 18.66
C GLU A 228 2.73 -3.83 19.62
N LYS A 229 3.49 -4.43 20.56
CA LYS A 229 4.27 -3.70 21.56
C LYS A 229 5.47 -2.91 21.00
N GLY A 230 6.00 -3.27 19.83
CA GLY A 230 7.24 -2.64 19.36
C GLY A 230 7.69 -2.94 17.94
N TYR A 231 6.91 -3.71 17.18
CA TYR A 231 7.22 -4.08 15.80
C TYR A 231 6.13 -3.64 14.82
N VAL A 232 5.07 -2.98 15.29
CA VAL A 232 4.04 -2.38 14.44
C VAL A 232 4.29 -0.88 14.29
N GLY A 233 4.21 -0.39 13.06
CA GLY A 233 4.26 1.04 12.79
C GLY A 233 2.89 1.70 12.95
N VAL A 234 2.89 2.98 13.34
CA VAL A 234 1.70 3.83 13.41
C VAL A 234 1.75 4.80 12.24
N VAL A 235 0.66 4.85 11.46
CA VAL A 235 0.50 5.81 10.37
C VAL A 235 -0.63 6.77 10.70
N GLN A 236 -0.42 8.06 10.47
CA GLN A 236 -1.48 9.06 10.54
C GLN A 236 -2.15 9.18 9.17
N CYS A 237 -3.49 9.15 9.16
CA CYS A 237 -4.31 9.32 7.98
C CYS A 237 -5.32 10.45 8.21
N ASP A 238 -5.52 11.30 7.20
CA ASP A 238 -6.65 12.21 7.16
C ASP A 238 -7.92 11.42 6.85
N THR A 239 -8.91 11.48 7.74
CA THR A 239 -10.24 10.88 7.55
C THR A 239 -11.30 11.96 7.46
N GLN A 240 -12.53 11.60 7.07
CA GLN A 240 -13.67 12.52 7.11
C GLN A 240 -13.94 13.07 8.53
N GLN A 241 -13.47 12.39 9.57
CA GLN A 241 -13.61 12.78 10.97
C GLN A 241 -12.34 13.46 11.51
N GLY A 242 -11.43 13.89 10.63
CA GLY A 242 -10.14 14.46 10.99
C GLY A 242 -9.01 13.43 11.01
N LYS A 243 -7.86 13.83 11.55
CA LYS A 243 -6.65 13.02 11.59
C LYS A 243 -6.80 11.87 12.58
N LYS A 244 -6.55 10.66 12.13
CA LYS A 244 -6.55 9.44 12.94
C LYS A 244 -5.25 8.67 12.77
N ASN A 245 -4.86 7.96 13.82
CA ASN A 245 -3.68 7.11 13.82
C ASN A 245 -4.10 5.65 13.69
N PHE A 246 -3.38 4.88 12.88
CA PHE A 246 -3.66 3.48 12.64
C PHE A 246 -2.40 2.65 12.83
N LYS A 247 -2.55 1.53 13.54
CA LYS A 247 -1.57 0.45 13.62
C LYS A 247 -1.85 -0.55 12.51
N CYS A 248 -0.79 -1.06 11.86
CA CYS A 248 -0.92 -2.05 10.79
C CYS A 248 0.10 -3.19 10.92
N MET A 249 -0.33 -4.43 10.68
CA MET A 249 0.57 -5.60 10.61
C MET A 249 0.06 -6.66 9.65
N LEU A 250 0.93 -7.58 9.23
CA LEU A 250 0.53 -8.74 8.43
C LEU A 250 0.02 -9.86 9.33
N GLN A 251 -1.07 -10.49 8.89
CA GLN A 251 -1.41 -11.85 9.29
C GLN A 251 -0.78 -12.81 8.28
N VAL A 252 0.00 -13.76 8.79
CA VAL A 252 0.87 -14.61 7.99
C VAL A 252 0.61 -16.09 8.27
N ALA A 253 0.83 -16.93 7.26
CA ALA A 253 0.91 -18.36 7.40
C ALA A 253 2.36 -18.82 7.33
N VAL A 254 2.74 -19.81 8.14
CA VAL A 254 4.14 -20.26 8.29
C VAL A 254 4.22 -21.77 8.10
N ASN A 255 5.11 -22.22 7.21
CA ASN A 255 5.33 -23.64 6.95
C ASN A 255 5.77 -24.36 8.23
N PRO A 256 5.05 -25.40 8.70
CA PRO A 256 5.38 -26.13 9.92
C PRO A 256 6.79 -26.73 9.94
N ASP A 257 7.31 -27.13 8.78
CA ASP A 257 8.64 -27.75 8.67
C ASP A 257 9.74 -26.70 8.38
N GLY A 258 9.36 -25.44 8.14
CA GLY A 258 10.26 -24.33 7.79
C GLY A 258 10.48 -23.31 8.92
N VAL A 259 10.02 -23.60 10.15
CA VAL A 259 10.05 -22.66 11.28
C VAL A 259 10.88 -23.16 12.45
N ARG A 260 11.63 -22.24 13.06
CA ARG A 260 12.30 -22.43 14.35
C ARG A 260 11.58 -21.60 15.41
N ILE A 261 11.14 -22.25 16.49
CA ILE A 261 10.46 -21.59 17.59
C ILE A 261 11.51 -21.27 18.66
N ALA A 262 11.65 -20.00 19.02
CA ALA A 262 12.56 -19.57 20.08
C ALA A 262 12.10 -20.08 21.45
N THR A 263 13.00 -20.09 22.43
CA THR A 263 12.80 -20.72 23.75
C THR A 263 11.60 -20.16 24.53
N ASP A 264 11.25 -18.88 24.33
CA ASP A 264 10.09 -18.22 24.94
C ASP A 264 8.76 -18.51 24.21
N LYS A 265 8.79 -19.21 23.07
CA LYS A 265 7.65 -19.54 22.18
C LYS A 265 6.89 -18.33 21.62
N GLU A 266 7.26 -17.11 21.99
CA GLU A 266 6.66 -15.87 21.49
C GLU A 266 7.25 -15.47 20.14
N ILE A 267 8.49 -15.89 19.85
CA ILE A 267 9.19 -15.55 18.60
C ILE A 267 9.39 -16.79 17.74
N TRP A 268 8.92 -16.70 16.50
CA TRP A 268 9.18 -17.68 15.46
C TRP A 268 10.14 -17.08 14.44
N VAL A 269 11.15 -17.86 14.06
CA VAL A 269 12.14 -17.51 13.05
C VAL A 269 11.94 -18.44 11.87
N VAL A 270 11.67 -17.88 10.71
CA VAL A 270 11.49 -18.59 9.44
C VAL A 270 12.75 -18.36 8.60
N PRO A 271 13.72 -19.29 8.55
CA PRO A 271 15.01 -19.04 7.91
C PRO A 271 14.89 -18.80 6.40
N ASN A 272 13.95 -19.48 5.75
CA ASN A 272 13.67 -19.34 4.33
C ASN A 272 12.43 -18.46 4.10
N PRO A 273 12.54 -17.29 3.44
CA PRO A 273 11.40 -16.42 3.20
C PRO A 273 10.23 -17.03 2.41
N GLU A 274 10.45 -18.13 1.67
CA GLU A 274 9.38 -18.84 0.95
C GLU A 274 8.46 -19.67 1.87
N ASP A 275 8.92 -19.94 3.10
CA ASP A 275 8.20 -20.70 4.12
C ASP A 275 7.26 -19.81 4.98
N ILE A 276 7.01 -18.57 4.55
CA ILE A 276 6.09 -17.64 5.18
C ILE A 276 5.33 -16.83 4.12
N ARG A 277 4.02 -16.68 4.30
CA ARG A 277 3.12 -16.05 3.32
C ARG A 277 2.16 -15.08 4.00
N PRO A 278 2.02 -13.84 3.51
CA PRO A 278 0.97 -12.96 4.00
C PRO A 278 -0.39 -13.43 3.44
N TYR A 279 -1.45 -13.37 4.25
CA TYR A 279 -2.82 -13.61 3.77
C TYR A 279 -3.84 -12.58 4.25
N GLY A 280 -3.45 -11.67 5.13
CA GLY A 280 -4.28 -10.57 5.57
C GLY A 280 -3.46 -9.41 6.08
N ILE A 281 -4.05 -8.23 6.06
CA ILE A 281 -3.56 -7.04 6.77
C ILE A 281 -4.49 -6.81 7.94
N LEU A 282 -3.93 -6.61 9.11
CA LEU A 282 -4.66 -6.19 10.31
C LEU A 282 -4.48 -4.69 10.48
N ILE A 283 -5.60 -3.99 10.65
CA ILE A 283 -5.67 -2.56 10.92
C ILE A 283 -6.42 -2.34 12.22
N LYS A 284 -5.91 -1.45 13.07
CA LYS A 284 -6.51 -1.02 14.33
C LYS A 284 -6.29 0.47 14.52
N GLU A 285 -7.34 1.21 14.90
CA GLU A 285 -7.21 2.62 15.30
C GLU A 285 -6.37 2.67 16.60
N ALA A 286 -5.37 3.56 16.63
CA ALA A 286 -4.33 3.60 17.67
C ALA A 286 -4.74 4.39 18.90
#